data_AF-A0A182YN48-F1
#
_entry.id   AF-A0A182YN48-F1
#
_cell.length_a   1.000
_cell.length_b   1.000
_cell.length_c   1.000
_cell.angle_alpha   90.00
_cell.angle_beta   90.00
_cell.angle_gamma   90.00
#
_symmetry.space_group_name_H-M   'P 1'
#
loop_
_entity.id
_entity.type
_entity.pdbx_description
1 polymer ?
#
loop_
_entity_poly.entity_id
_entity_poly.type
_entity_poly.pdbx_seq_one_letter_code
_entity_poly.pdbx_strand_id
1 'polypeptide(L)'
;MSLLTDSCSPFEVVPNACKICEESYEAMGSIICPEADTKMLEKIYKSTNVRVQPRNGIITPVCDCCRSRIDEYDEHFKPYVKEYYLDTGESDGVLGDKLNEMIDPLADAAENPAHSSDDAQPEENGRETDAPLDDNDSDDSDKEAPRE
;
A
#
# COMPACT_ATOMS: atom_id res chain seq x y z
N MET A 1 10.84 37.83 -39.96
CA MET A 1 11.02 37.78 -38.49
C MET A 1 10.53 36.43 -38.03
N SER A 2 11.44 35.50 -37.76
CA SER A 2 11.08 34.17 -37.26
C SER A 2 11.59 34.09 -35.83
N LEU A 3 10.67 34.17 -34.87
CA LEU A 3 10.95 33.89 -33.47
C LEU A 3 10.80 32.39 -33.28
N LEU A 4 11.92 31.67 -33.37
CA LEU A 4 12.04 30.32 -32.85
C LEU A 4 12.02 30.43 -31.33
N THR A 5 10.85 30.34 -30.72
CA THR A 5 10.75 30.05 -29.29
C THR A 5 10.94 28.56 -29.11
N ASP A 6 12.21 28.17 -29.10
CA ASP A 6 12.69 26.88 -28.65
C ASP A 6 12.50 26.84 -27.12
N SER A 7 11.29 26.50 -26.68
CA SER A 7 10.99 26.29 -25.27
C SER A 7 11.48 24.91 -24.85
N CYS A 8 12.80 24.71 -24.88
CA CYS A 8 13.45 23.63 -24.14
C CYS A 8 13.35 23.97 -22.65
N SER A 9 12.30 23.48 -21.98
CA SER A 9 12.28 23.42 -20.52
C SER A 9 13.20 22.28 -20.07
N PRO A 10 14.32 22.55 -19.38
CA PRO A 10 15.23 21.50 -18.91
C PRO A 10 14.81 20.90 -17.56
N PHE A 11 13.64 21.26 -17.04
CA PHE A 11 13.18 20.81 -15.73
C PHE A 11 12.40 19.50 -15.88
N GLU A 12 13.14 18.40 -15.77
CA GLU A 12 12.57 17.08 -15.58
C GLU A 12 11.94 17.06 -14.17
N VAL A 13 10.60 17.01 -14.11
CA VAL A 13 9.87 16.87 -12.85
C VAL A 13 10.19 15.49 -12.30
N VAL A 14 11.04 15.43 -11.27
CA VAL A 14 11.34 14.17 -10.59
C VAL A 14 10.07 13.74 -9.85
N PRO A 15 9.50 12.57 -10.16
CA PRO A 15 8.32 12.10 -9.46
C PRO A 15 8.64 11.93 -7.97
N ASN A 16 7.82 12.54 -7.11
CA ASN A 16 7.90 12.38 -5.65
C ASN A 16 7.31 11.02 -5.24
N ALA A 17 7.95 9.94 -5.68
CA ALA A 17 7.51 8.57 -5.50
C ALA A 17 8.66 7.73 -4.93
N CYS A 18 8.32 6.86 -3.97
CA CYS A 18 9.27 5.96 -3.33
C CYS A 18 9.95 5.08 -4.38
N LYS A 19 11.28 4.95 -4.31
CA LYS A 19 12.04 4.18 -5.29
C LYS A 19 11.86 2.66 -5.19
N ILE A 20 11.11 2.20 -4.19
CA ILE A 20 10.88 0.79 -3.89
C ILE A 20 9.43 0.41 -4.18
N CYS A 21 8.44 1.08 -3.56
CA CYS A 21 7.03 0.78 -3.78
C CYS A 21 6.34 1.68 -4.81
N GLU A 22 7.03 2.69 -5.36
CA GLU A 22 6.52 3.62 -6.38
C GLU A 22 5.31 4.48 -5.93
N GLU A 23 4.94 4.42 -4.66
CA GLU A 23 3.90 5.25 -4.06
C GLU A 23 4.45 6.60 -3.58
N SER A 24 3.61 7.63 -3.61
CA SER A 24 3.92 8.97 -3.11
C SER A 24 3.54 9.11 -1.63
N TYR A 25 4.44 9.71 -0.86
CA TYR A 25 4.28 9.95 0.57
C TYR A 25 4.70 11.39 0.88
N GLU A 26 4.14 11.97 1.95
CA GLU A 26 4.46 13.33 2.39
C GLU A 26 5.90 13.44 2.91
N ALA A 27 6.35 12.42 3.66
CA ALA A 27 7.72 12.32 4.16
C ALA A 27 8.42 11.12 3.51
N MET A 28 9.61 11.37 2.94
CA MET A 28 10.49 10.33 2.43
C MET A 28 11.90 10.51 2.96
N GLY A 29 12.53 9.39 3.29
CA GLY A 29 13.90 9.31 3.72
C GLY A 29 14.85 8.88 2.61
N SER A 30 16.05 8.49 3.02
CA SER A 30 17.09 7.97 2.14
C SER A 30 17.83 6.85 2.85
N ILE A 31 18.34 5.90 2.07
CA ILE A 31 19.14 4.78 2.57
C ILE A 31 20.56 4.95 2.05
N ILE A 32 21.54 5.01 2.96
CA ILE A 32 22.96 5.04 2.61
C ILE A 32 23.36 3.60 2.26
N CYS A 33 23.70 3.37 1.01
CA CYS A 33 24.06 2.06 0.48
C CYS A 33 25.18 2.25 -0.56
N PRO A 34 26.46 2.12 -0.16
CA PRO A 34 27.59 2.20 -1.09
C PRO A 34 27.42 1.18 -2.24
N GLU A 35 27.85 1.52 -3.45
CA GLU A 35 27.68 0.64 -4.63
C GLU A 35 28.37 -0.72 -4.49
N ALA A 36 29.41 -0.81 -3.64
CA ALA A 36 30.12 -2.05 -3.33
C ALA A 36 29.44 -2.89 -2.23
N ASP A 37 28.42 -2.38 -1.54
CA ASP A 37 27.74 -3.07 -0.46
C ASP A 37 26.67 -4.03 -1.00
N THR A 38 27.13 -5.17 -1.51
CA THR A 38 26.26 -6.23 -2.04
C THR A 38 25.34 -6.81 -0.98
N LYS A 39 25.74 -6.81 0.30
CA LYS A 39 24.92 -7.33 1.40
C LYS A 39 23.69 -6.47 1.62
N MET A 40 23.86 -5.16 1.62
CA MET A 40 22.73 -4.24 1.77
C MET A 40 21.79 -4.30 0.56
N LEU A 41 22.33 -4.39 -0.65
CA LEU A 41 21.54 -4.58 -1.87
C LEU A 41 20.75 -5.90 -1.86
N GLU A 42 21.38 -6.97 -1.39
CA GLU A 42 20.73 -8.27 -1.23
C GLU A 42 19.65 -8.22 -0.15
N LYS A 43 19.88 -7.54 0.98
CA LYS A 43 18.88 -7.32 2.04
C LYS A 43 17.66 -6.58 1.49
N ILE A 44 17.87 -5.51 0.72
CA ILE A 44 16.78 -4.75 0.09
C ILE A 44 16.00 -5.65 -0.87
N TYR A 45 16.69 -6.41 -1.71
CA TYR A 45 16.03 -7.33 -2.63
C TYR A 45 15.22 -8.42 -1.91
N LYS A 46 15.77 -9.05 -0.86
CA LYS A 46 15.06 -10.10 -0.12
C LYS A 46 13.86 -9.58 0.67
N SER A 47 13.93 -8.35 1.19
CA SER A 47 12.85 -7.74 2.00
C SER A 47 11.73 -7.11 1.15
N THR A 48 12.07 -6.58 -0.02
CA THR A 48 11.12 -5.79 -0.84
C THR A 48 10.82 -6.41 -2.20
N ASN A 49 11.60 -7.41 -2.62
CA ASN A 49 11.57 -8.00 -3.96
C ASN A 49 11.89 -7.01 -5.10
N VAL A 50 12.55 -5.89 -4.78
CA VAL A 50 12.94 -4.85 -5.74
C VAL A 50 14.45 -4.74 -5.82
N ARG A 51 14.98 -4.67 -7.04
CA ARG A 51 16.40 -4.39 -7.28
C ARG A 51 16.59 -2.89 -7.46
N VAL A 52 17.43 -2.31 -6.62
CA VAL A 52 17.77 -0.89 -6.67
C VAL A 52 19.24 -0.71 -7.02
N GLN A 53 19.55 0.35 -7.74
CA GLN A 53 20.92 0.78 -7.99
C GLN A 53 21.13 2.10 -7.24
N PRO A 54 22.00 2.13 -6.22
CA PRO A 54 22.35 3.36 -5.53
C PRO A 54 22.97 4.34 -6.52
N ARG A 55 22.65 5.63 -6.37
CA ARG A 55 23.35 6.70 -7.09
C ARG A 55 24.22 7.43 -6.08
N ASN A 56 25.52 7.48 -6.31
CA ASN A 56 26.51 8.07 -5.38
C ASN A 56 26.43 7.45 -3.97
N GLY A 57 26.15 6.14 -3.89
CA GLY A 57 26.03 5.43 -2.61
C GLY A 57 24.77 5.74 -1.80
N ILE A 58 23.73 6.32 -2.42
CA ILE A 58 22.46 6.64 -1.75
C ILE A 58 21.30 6.13 -2.60
N ILE A 59 20.28 5.58 -1.93
CA ILE A 59 18.98 5.25 -2.52
C ILE A 59 17.97 6.25 -1.97
N THR A 60 17.41 7.06 -2.85
CA THR A 60 16.47 8.13 -2.52
C THR A 60 15.52 8.37 -3.71
N PRO A 61 14.25 8.73 -3.47
CA PRO A 61 13.58 8.82 -2.16
C PRO A 61 13.01 7.47 -1.71
N VAL A 62 12.90 7.22 -0.41
CA VAL A 62 12.36 5.97 0.16
C VAL A 62 11.35 6.27 1.26
N CYS A 63 10.15 5.68 1.21
CA CYS A 63 9.15 5.85 2.26
C CYS A 63 9.51 5.10 3.54
N ASP A 64 8.96 5.54 4.67
CA ASP A 64 9.23 4.92 5.98
C ASP A 64 8.78 3.45 6.02
N CYS A 65 7.67 3.10 5.37
CA CYS A 65 7.20 1.72 5.29
C CYS A 65 8.25 0.79 4.67
N CYS A 66 8.83 1.18 3.54
CA CYS A 66 9.88 0.39 2.88
C CYS A 66 11.15 0.36 3.72
N ARG A 67 11.53 1.50 4.32
CA ARG A 67 12.69 1.60 5.20
C ARG A 67 12.58 0.65 6.39
N SER A 68 11.47 0.68 7.12
CA SER A 68 11.23 -0.21 8.26
C SER A 68 11.23 -1.68 7.85
N ARG A 69 10.59 -2.04 6.72
CA ARG A 69 10.63 -3.43 6.20
C ARG A 69 12.05 -3.91 5.90
N ILE A 70 12.93 -3.04 5.42
CA ILE A 70 14.33 -3.37 5.17
C ILE A 70 15.09 -3.47 6.50
N ASP A 71 14.88 -2.55 7.43
CA ASP A 71 15.60 -2.51 8.71
C ASP A 71 15.26 -3.73 9.57
N GLU A 72 13.97 -4.08 9.65
CA GLU A 72 13.42 -5.22 10.41
C GLU A 72 13.64 -6.59 9.76
N TYR A 73 14.06 -6.63 8.48
CA TYR A 73 14.25 -7.90 7.77
C TYR A 73 15.34 -8.75 8.42
N ASP A 74 14.94 -9.93 8.90
CA ASP A 74 15.81 -10.97 9.45
C ASP A 74 15.79 -12.22 8.55
N GLU A 75 16.93 -12.54 7.95
CA GLU A 75 17.12 -13.73 7.11
C GLU A 75 16.92 -15.05 7.86
N HIS A 76 17.06 -15.04 9.19
CA HIS A 76 16.93 -16.23 10.03
C HIS A 76 15.53 -16.39 10.61
N PHE A 77 14.59 -15.50 10.26
CA PHE A 77 13.22 -15.58 10.73
C PHE A 77 12.58 -16.89 10.28
N LYS A 78 12.25 -17.75 11.26
CA LYS A 78 11.51 -18.99 11.04
C LYS A 78 10.05 -18.75 11.40
N PRO A 79 9.13 -18.70 10.43
CA PRO A 79 7.71 -18.57 10.74
C PRO A 79 7.27 -19.75 11.59
N TYR A 80 6.49 -19.49 12.64
CA TYR A 80 5.91 -20.53 13.47
C TYR A 80 4.83 -21.27 12.68
N VAL A 81 5.16 -22.45 12.18
CA VAL A 81 4.19 -23.34 11.52
C VAL A 81 3.62 -24.28 12.57
N LYS A 82 2.30 -24.24 12.76
CA LYS A 82 1.57 -25.22 13.56
C LYS A 82 0.69 -26.03 12.63
N GLU A 83 1.08 -27.28 12.41
CA GLU A 83 0.25 -28.24 11.68
C GLU A 83 -0.87 -28.73 12.59
N TYR A 84 -2.09 -28.76 12.05
CA TYR A 84 -3.25 -29.34 12.72
C TYR A 84 -3.66 -30.58 11.94
N TYR A 85 -3.76 -31.72 12.64
CA TYR A 85 -4.31 -32.95 12.10
C TYR A 85 -5.78 -33.02 12.51
N LEU A 86 -6.67 -33.25 11.56
CA LEU A 86 -8.05 -33.63 11.85
C LEU A 86 -8.01 -35.10 12.27
N ASP A 87 -8.25 -35.36 13.54
CA ASP A 87 -8.43 -36.71 14.05
C ASP A 87 -9.80 -37.20 13.57
N THR A 88 -9.81 -37.89 12.43
CA THR A 88 -10.99 -38.61 11.95
C THR A 88 -11.11 -39.87 12.80
N GLY A 89 -11.46 -39.69 14.07
CA GLY A 89 -11.76 -40.81 14.96
C GLY A 89 -12.81 -41.69 14.28
N GLU A 90 -12.47 -42.97 14.10
CA GLU A 90 -13.44 -44.00 13.76
C GLU A 90 -14.48 -44.02 14.88
N SER A 91 -15.58 -43.29 14.71
CA SER A 91 -16.73 -43.37 15.57
C SER A 91 -17.40 -44.71 15.30
N ASP A 92 -16.91 -45.75 15.95
CA ASP A 92 -17.62 -47.01 16.08
C ASP A 92 -18.85 -46.75 16.95
N GLY A 93 -19.95 -46.37 16.31
CA GLY A 93 -21.15 -45.94 17.03
C GLY A 93 -22.07 -45.06 16.19
N VAL A 94 -22.86 -45.72 15.34
CA VAL A 94 -24.29 -45.46 15.09
C VAL A 94 -24.73 -44.07 15.54
N LEU A 95 -24.80 -43.08 14.64
CA LEU A 95 -25.83 -42.04 14.61
C LEU A 95 -25.62 -41.14 13.39
N GLY A 96 -26.61 -41.10 12.51
CA GLY A 96 -26.89 -39.90 11.75
C GLY A 96 -26.55 -39.95 10.27
N ASP A 97 -27.50 -40.48 9.51
CA ASP A 97 -27.84 -40.12 8.13
C ASP A 97 -28.19 -38.61 8.02
N LYS A 98 -27.36 -37.73 8.60
CA LYS A 98 -27.60 -36.30 8.86
C LYS A 98 -26.42 -35.40 8.51
N LEU A 99 -25.35 -35.95 7.92
CA LEU A 99 -24.19 -35.18 7.43
C LEU A 99 -24.18 -35.02 5.90
N ASN A 100 -25.23 -35.49 5.20
CA ASN A 100 -25.38 -35.23 3.77
C ASN A 100 -26.07 -33.88 3.46
N GLU A 101 -26.40 -33.09 4.49
CA GLU A 101 -26.73 -31.66 4.36
C GLU A 101 -25.49 -30.82 4.67
N MET A 102 -24.46 -30.97 3.84
CA MET A 102 -23.43 -29.93 3.72
C MET A 102 -24.08 -28.77 2.98
N ILE A 103 -24.86 -27.97 3.71
CA ILE A 103 -25.41 -26.70 3.22
C ILE A 103 -24.21 -25.78 3.03
N ASP A 104 -23.83 -25.57 1.76
CA ASP A 104 -22.86 -24.56 1.38
C ASP A 104 -23.42 -23.18 1.78
N PRO A 105 -22.75 -22.40 2.66
CA PRO A 105 -23.20 -21.07 3.06
C PRO A 105 -23.33 -20.07 1.90
N LEU A 106 -22.77 -20.39 0.72
CA LEU A 106 -22.92 -19.61 -0.51
C LEU A 106 -24.06 -20.09 -1.44
N ALA A 107 -24.72 -21.22 -1.13
CA ALA A 107 -25.65 -21.88 -2.04
C ALA A 107 -27.12 -21.49 -1.86
N ASP A 108 -27.44 -20.27 -1.40
CA ASP A 108 -28.80 -19.76 -1.48
C ASP A 108 -28.85 -18.34 -2.04
N ALA A 109 -29.14 -18.24 -3.34
CA ALA A 109 -30.26 -17.44 -3.89
C ALA A 109 -30.20 -17.42 -5.43
N ALA A 110 -30.60 -18.51 -6.06
CA ALA A 110 -31.19 -18.50 -7.39
C ALA A 110 -32.35 -19.52 -7.25
N GLU A 111 -33.63 -19.23 -7.44
CA GLU A 111 -34.28 -18.46 -8.51
C GLU A 111 -35.69 -18.09 -8.02
N ASN A 112 -36.22 -16.92 -8.37
CA ASN A 112 -37.67 -16.78 -8.52
C ASN A 112 -37.95 -15.87 -9.74
N PRO A 113 -38.80 -16.32 -10.69
CA PRO A 113 -38.90 -15.70 -11.99
C PRO A 113 -39.82 -14.47 -11.98
N ALA A 114 -39.47 -13.58 -12.90
CA ALA A 114 -40.13 -12.35 -13.34
C ALA A 114 -41.66 -12.22 -13.11
N HIS A 115 -42.01 -11.11 -12.46
CA HIS A 115 -43.13 -10.22 -12.78
C HIS A 115 -42.63 -8.80 -12.41
N SER A 116 -42.81 -7.71 -13.14
CA SER A 116 -43.63 -7.33 -14.27
C SER A 116 -43.01 -6.02 -14.80
N SER A 117 -43.21 -5.73 -16.08
CA SER A 117 -42.96 -4.42 -16.68
C SER A 117 -43.58 -3.28 -15.85
N ASP A 118 -42.91 -2.14 -15.74
CA ASP A 118 -43.17 -0.99 -16.61
C ASP A 118 -42.25 0.22 -16.33
N ASP A 119 -42.05 0.95 -17.41
CA ASP A 119 -41.25 2.15 -17.66
C ASP A 119 -41.74 3.37 -16.86
N ALA A 120 -40.83 4.18 -16.28
CA ALA A 120 -40.84 5.66 -16.37
C ALA A 120 -39.89 6.39 -15.39
N GLN A 121 -38.90 7.06 -16.00
CA GLN A 121 -38.38 8.42 -15.75
C GLN A 121 -37.43 8.77 -14.56
N PRO A 122 -36.49 9.72 -14.80
CA PRO A 122 -35.46 10.17 -13.86
C PRO A 122 -35.77 11.55 -13.24
N GLU A 123 -35.64 11.69 -11.92
CA GLU A 123 -35.70 13.00 -11.24
C GLU A 123 -34.60 12.98 -10.15
N GLU A 124 -33.59 13.83 -10.26
CA GLU A 124 -33.42 15.12 -9.55
C GLU A 124 -32.45 14.98 -8.36
N ASN A 125 -31.22 15.49 -8.48
CA ASN A 125 -30.80 16.83 -8.09
C ASN A 125 -30.76 17.04 -6.56
N GLY A 126 -29.56 17.18 -6.00
CA GLY A 126 -29.38 17.44 -4.56
C GLY A 126 -27.92 17.42 -4.12
N ARG A 127 -27.15 18.37 -4.64
CA ARG A 127 -25.75 18.63 -4.30
C ARG A 127 -25.70 19.69 -3.20
N GLU A 128 -25.36 19.33 -1.96
CA GLU A 128 -24.95 20.29 -0.93
C GLU A 128 -23.78 19.71 -0.11
N THR A 129 -22.57 20.16 -0.45
CA THR A 129 -21.38 20.08 0.39
C THR A 129 -21.29 21.38 1.17
N ASP A 130 -21.56 21.35 2.47
CA ASP A 130 -21.27 22.45 3.38
C ASP A 130 -20.02 22.11 4.20
N ALA A 131 -18.89 22.69 3.80
CA ALA A 131 -17.70 22.83 4.62
C ALA A 131 -17.26 24.30 4.54
N PRO A 132 -17.38 25.09 5.62
CA PRO A 132 -16.70 26.36 5.70
C PRO A 132 -15.23 26.15 6.12
N LEU A 133 -14.33 26.51 5.20
CA LEU A 133 -12.93 26.82 5.45
C LEU A 133 -12.82 28.33 5.68
N ASP A 134 -12.27 28.74 6.82
CA ASP A 134 -11.74 30.07 7.12
C ASP A 134 -11.03 29.92 8.48
N ASP A 135 -9.85 30.48 8.77
CA ASP A 135 -8.82 31.13 7.99
C ASP A 135 -7.60 31.25 8.93
N ASN A 136 -6.44 31.60 8.36
CA ASN A 136 -5.16 31.91 8.99
C ASN A 136 -5.15 32.48 10.42
N ASP A 137 -4.16 32.06 11.22
CA ASP A 137 -3.23 33.02 11.83
C ASP A 137 -1.82 32.42 11.92
N SER A 138 -0.89 33.16 11.30
CA SER A 138 0.56 33.01 11.42
C SER A 138 1.05 33.80 12.65
N ASP A 139 2.37 33.85 12.85
CA ASP A 139 3.13 34.57 13.90
C ASP A 139 3.27 33.81 15.23
N ASP A 140 4.43 33.65 15.87
CA ASP A 140 5.73 34.32 15.72
C ASP A 140 6.80 33.60 16.56
N SER A 141 8.05 33.96 16.28
CA SER A 141 9.23 33.93 17.17
C SER A 141 10.14 32.70 17.17
N ASP A 142 11.07 32.75 16.22
CA ASP A 142 12.50 32.50 16.39
C ASP A 142 13.03 32.74 17.82
N LYS A 143 13.85 31.80 18.30
CA LYS A 143 14.89 32.15 19.27
C LYS A 143 16.15 31.31 19.06
N GLU A 144 17.11 31.94 18.39
CA GLU A 144 18.52 31.59 18.41
C GLU A 144 19.09 31.49 19.84
N ALA A 145 20.12 30.66 19.97
CA ALA A 145 20.92 30.41 21.16
C ALA A 145 21.69 31.66 21.65
N PRO A 146 22.39 31.56 22.80
CA PRO A 146 23.83 31.37 22.65
C PRO A 146 24.47 30.36 23.63
N ARG A 147 25.67 29.97 23.23
CA ARG A 147 26.66 29.09 23.84
C ARG A 147 27.10 29.55 25.23
N GLU A 148 27.40 28.58 26.09
CA GLU A 148 28.57 28.58 27.00
C GLU A 148 29.16 27.15 27.06
#